data_AF-A0A9C7UM09-F1
#
_entry.id   AF-A0A9C7UM09-F1
#
_cell.length_a   1.000
_cell.length_b   1.000
_cell.length_c   1.000
_cell.angle_alpha   90.00
_cell.angle_beta   90.00
_cell.angle_gamma   90.00
#
_symmetry.space_group_name_H-M   'P 1'
#
loop_
_entity.id
_entity.type
_entity.pdbx_description
1 polymer ?
#
loop_
_entity_poly.entity_id
_entity_poly.type
_entity_poly.pdbx_seq_one_letter_code
_entity_poly.pdbx_strand_id
1 'polypeptide(L)'
;MLFAWSTLAPRLWKSVNRTSKDKFERLLQSKRKRNVSHGTIGRSESIDFVDVKNVKACDLNLPRKVHASRKIMFPVKKTVYSQGKRIKMDLPPPRLYVNAGSVKGRRLLNPPVYIRPMMSKVRSALFCMLTDMKLLRPEYRILDIFAGTGAVGIEALSQNVGKAVFVDSSADCCATVRENLERCRFSDRGDAFCSTYEDFVENPSRFQVQGTFELVTLTPPYEEIDYNTLMSTIATSNLIGPGSVVVVEYPIELGVMPPVIMDRLVGLRNRRYGRTVLGIYGVDPQSPLDPRPEEFEPKKGTKLNKRADAVRMAEETS
;
A
#
# COMPACT_ATOMS: atom_id res chain seq x y z
N MET A 1 34.60 -23.20 30.77
CA MET A 1 34.07 -21.90 31.25
C MET A 1 32.84 -21.60 30.40
N LEU A 2 31.66 -22.19 30.62
CA LEU A 2 30.74 -21.96 31.76
C LEU A 2 30.70 -20.49 32.17
N PHE A 3 29.64 -19.77 31.76
CA PHE A 3 28.70 -19.14 32.68
C PHE A 3 27.36 -18.89 31.96
N ALA A 4 26.36 -19.65 32.39
CA ALA A 4 24.95 -19.38 32.15
C ALA A 4 24.49 -18.27 33.08
N TRP A 5 23.72 -17.30 32.61
CA TRP A 5 22.76 -16.56 33.42
C TRP A 5 21.41 -16.56 32.70
N SER A 6 20.53 -17.44 33.19
CA SER A 6 19.11 -17.43 32.95
C SER A 6 18.42 -16.43 33.89
N THR A 7 17.17 -16.10 33.54
CA THR A 7 16.10 -15.58 34.42
C THR A 7 16.18 -14.15 34.93
N LEU A 8 15.57 -13.22 34.18
CA LEU A 8 14.64 -12.24 34.74
C LEU A 8 13.66 -11.77 33.66
N ALA A 9 12.50 -12.43 33.63
CA ALA A 9 11.32 -11.93 32.97
C ALA A 9 10.78 -10.69 33.69
N PRO A 10 10.32 -9.64 32.99
CA PRO A 10 9.18 -8.87 33.46
C PRO A 10 7.92 -9.72 33.20
N ARG A 11 7.51 -10.44 34.25
CA ARG A 11 6.12 -10.82 34.47
C ARG A 11 5.28 -9.54 34.44
N LEU A 12 4.77 -9.10 33.28
CA LEU A 12 3.66 -8.14 33.10
C LEU A 12 3.43 -7.83 31.60
N TRP A 13 3.10 -8.83 30.78
CA TRP A 13 2.40 -8.59 29.48
C TRP A 13 1.70 -9.85 28.92
N LYS A 14 1.25 -10.77 29.78
CA LYS A 14 0.31 -11.81 29.38
C LYS A 14 -1.11 -11.24 29.31
N SER A 15 -1.34 -10.28 28.42
CA SER A 15 -2.69 -9.89 27.97
C SER A 15 -2.67 -9.20 26.60
N VAL A 16 -1.89 -9.74 25.64
CA VAL A 16 -2.14 -9.42 24.23
C VAL A 16 -3.50 -10.02 23.87
N ASN A 17 -4.45 -9.13 23.63
CA ASN A 17 -5.88 -9.33 23.39
C ASN A 17 -6.27 -10.70 22.81
N ARG A 18 -6.64 -11.62 23.72
CA ARG A 18 -7.39 -12.86 23.43
C ARG A 18 -8.61 -12.56 22.54
N THR A 19 -9.19 -11.37 22.72
CA THR A 19 -10.31 -10.82 21.94
C THR A 19 -10.01 -10.55 20.47
N SER A 20 -8.80 -10.09 20.10
CA SER A 20 -8.44 -9.86 18.69
C SER A 20 -8.17 -11.19 17.97
N LYS A 21 -7.51 -12.14 18.65
CA LYS A 21 -7.30 -13.50 18.17
C LYS A 21 -8.62 -14.25 18.00
N ASP A 22 -9.53 -14.17 18.96
CA ASP A 22 -10.86 -14.79 18.89
C ASP A 22 -11.73 -14.16 17.79
N LYS A 23 -11.62 -12.85 17.54
CA LYS A 23 -12.36 -12.16 16.47
C LYS A 23 -11.81 -12.54 15.08
N PHE A 24 -10.50 -12.73 14.96
CA PHE A 24 -9.83 -13.22 13.75
C PHE A 24 -10.15 -14.70 13.47
N GLU A 25 -10.05 -15.58 14.47
CA GLU A 25 -10.44 -16.98 14.35
C GLU A 25 -11.94 -17.13 14.05
N ARG A 26 -12.80 -16.27 14.61
CA ARG A 26 -14.23 -16.21 14.25
C ARG A 26 -14.45 -15.70 12.82
N LEU A 27 -13.64 -14.77 12.33
CA LEU A 27 -13.73 -14.30 10.94
C LEU A 27 -13.38 -15.43 9.96
N LEU A 28 -12.31 -16.19 10.26
CA LEU A 28 -11.87 -17.38 9.51
C LEU A 28 -12.90 -18.53 9.60
N GLN A 29 -13.44 -18.81 10.79
CA GLN A 29 -14.46 -19.85 11.00
C GLN A 29 -15.83 -19.49 10.40
N SER A 30 -16.23 -18.21 10.39
CA SER A 30 -17.50 -17.78 9.78
C SER A 30 -17.49 -17.83 8.25
N LYS A 31 -16.30 -17.82 7.63
CA LYS A 31 -16.13 -18.10 6.20
C LYS A 31 -16.12 -19.60 5.92
N ARG A 32 -15.58 -20.44 6.82
CA ARG A 32 -15.70 -21.92 6.75
C ARG A 32 -17.15 -22.42 6.82
N LYS A 33 -18.03 -21.77 7.60
CA LYS A 33 -19.44 -22.17 7.73
C LYS A 33 -20.37 -21.70 6.61
N ARG A 34 -19.94 -20.79 5.73
CA ARG A 34 -20.77 -20.29 4.62
C ARG A 34 -20.73 -21.14 3.34
N ASN A 35 -19.90 -22.19 3.31
CA ASN A 35 -19.80 -23.12 2.18
C ASN A 35 -20.38 -24.51 2.45
N VAL A 36 -21.16 -24.69 3.52
CA VAL A 36 -21.84 -25.98 3.76
C VAL A 36 -23.29 -25.74 4.16
N SER A 37 -24.14 -25.67 3.14
CA SER A 37 -25.53 -26.07 3.28
C SER A 37 -25.97 -26.70 1.97
N HIS A 38 -25.94 -28.04 1.91
CA HIS A 38 -27.00 -28.95 1.45
C HIS A 38 -26.38 -30.36 1.30
N GLY A 39 -26.96 -31.36 1.97
CA GLY A 39 -26.71 -32.78 1.70
C GLY A 39 -26.27 -33.61 2.91
N THR A 40 -27.17 -34.49 3.33
CA THR A 40 -27.10 -35.42 4.46
C THR A 40 -26.29 -36.69 4.15
N ILE A 41 -25.94 -37.42 5.23
CA ILE A 41 -25.48 -38.83 5.33
C ILE A 41 -23.95 -39.03 5.24
N GLY A 42 -23.41 -39.68 6.28
CA GLY A 42 -21.99 -39.73 6.57
C GLY A 42 -21.22 -40.92 6.01
N ARG A 43 -19.90 -40.79 6.08
CA ARG A 43 -18.89 -41.82 6.38
C ARG A 43 -17.57 -41.09 6.64
N SER A 44 -16.76 -41.64 7.53
CA SER A 44 -15.40 -41.19 7.80
C SER A 44 -14.58 -41.21 6.53
N GLU A 45 -13.99 -40.08 6.13
CA GLU A 45 -12.88 -40.06 5.18
C GLU A 45 -12.07 -38.77 5.37
N SER A 46 -10.76 -38.95 5.24
CA SER A 46 -9.67 -37.99 5.39
C SER A 46 -9.94 -36.62 4.74
N ILE A 47 -9.64 -35.55 5.48
CA ILE A 47 -9.64 -34.19 4.93
C ILE A 47 -8.34 -34.03 4.12
N ASP A 48 -8.47 -33.99 2.81
CA ASP A 48 -7.42 -33.59 1.90
C ASP A 48 -7.00 -32.14 2.17
N PHE A 49 -5.70 -31.94 2.38
CA PHE A 49 -5.08 -30.62 2.34
C PHE A 49 -5.17 -30.09 0.91
N VAL A 50 -5.76 -28.90 0.72
CA VAL A 50 -5.73 -28.22 -0.58
C VAL A 50 -4.29 -27.84 -0.89
N ASP A 51 -3.73 -28.49 -1.91
CA ASP A 51 -2.39 -28.27 -2.46
C ASP A 51 -2.26 -26.82 -2.98
N VAL A 52 -1.23 -26.12 -2.49
CA VAL A 52 -1.01 -24.67 -2.60
C VAL A 52 -0.48 -24.25 -3.98
N LYS A 53 -0.52 -25.13 -4.97
CA LYS A 53 0.08 -24.89 -6.30
C LYS A 53 -0.85 -24.30 -7.36
N ASN A 54 -2.13 -24.03 -7.06
CA ASN A 54 -3.11 -23.65 -8.09
C ASN A 54 -4.09 -22.52 -7.70
N VAL A 55 -3.65 -21.50 -6.95
CA VAL A 55 -4.42 -20.26 -6.81
C VAL A 55 -4.05 -19.32 -7.97
N LYS A 56 -4.92 -19.21 -8.97
CA LYS A 56 -4.76 -18.22 -10.05
C LYS A 56 -5.03 -16.82 -9.48
N ALA A 57 -4.36 -15.80 -10.04
CA ALA A 57 -4.42 -14.37 -9.69
C ALA A 57 -5.82 -13.71 -9.79
N CYS A 58 -6.90 -14.47 -9.91
CA CYS A 58 -8.23 -14.04 -10.32
C CYS A 58 -9.18 -13.64 -9.17
N ASP A 59 -8.84 -13.86 -7.90
CA ASP A 59 -9.82 -13.76 -6.79
C ASP A 59 -9.89 -12.39 -6.11
N LEU A 60 -9.09 -11.41 -6.55
CA LEU A 60 -9.22 -10.02 -6.14
C LEU A 60 -10.28 -9.37 -7.03
N ASN A 61 -11.55 -9.45 -6.63
CA ASN A 61 -12.69 -8.95 -7.39
C ASN A 61 -12.78 -7.40 -7.37
N LEU A 62 -11.68 -6.71 -7.74
CA LEU A 62 -11.60 -5.26 -7.91
C LEU A 62 -11.96 -4.88 -9.35
N PRO A 63 -12.73 -3.80 -9.55
CA PRO A 63 -13.15 -3.38 -10.89
C PRO A 63 -11.92 -2.98 -11.73
N ARG A 64 -11.76 -3.63 -12.91
CA ARG A 64 -10.65 -3.41 -13.87
C ARG A 64 -10.54 -1.98 -14.43
N LYS A 65 -11.60 -1.16 -14.34
CA LYS A 65 -11.62 0.21 -14.88
C LYS A 65 -12.40 1.17 -13.97
N VAL A 66 -11.81 2.33 -13.71
CA VAL A 66 -12.32 3.43 -12.87
C VAL A 66 -13.41 4.28 -13.58
N HIS A 67 -13.98 3.83 -14.70
CA HIS A 67 -14.97 4.60 -15.44
C HIS A 67 -16.32 3.88 -15.55
N ALA A 68 -17.23 4.24 -14.64
CA ALA A 68 -18.63 4.41 -15.02
C ALA A 68 -18.77 5.84 -15.58
N SER A 69 -18.99 5.95 -16.90
CA SER A 69 -19.19 7.20 -17.63
C SER A 69 -20.29 8.04 -16.97
N ARG A 70 -19.94 9.10 -16.25
CA ARG A 70 -20.92 10.14 -15.88
C ARG A 70 -21.09 11.06 -17.08
N LYS A 71 -22.30 11.12 -17.66
CA LYS A 71 -22.70 12.23 -18.54
C LYS A 71 -22.66 13.52 -17.72
N ILE A 72 -21.63 14.33 -17.91
CA ILE A 72 -21.53 15.68 -17.35
C ILE A 72 -22.15 16.62 -18.39
N MET A 73 -23.10 17.44 -17.95
CA MET A 73 -23.91 18.33 -18.79
C MET A 73 -23.11 19.47 -19.48
N PHE A 74 -21.84 19.63 -19.09
CA PHE A 74 -20.86 20.51 -19.72
C PHE A 74 -19.63 19.68 -20.09
N PRO A 75 -19.19 19.66 -21.36
CA PRO A 75 -17.98 18.95 -21.77
C PRO A 75 -16.77 19.70 -21.21
N VAL A 76 -16.35 19.37 -19.99
CA VAL A 76 -15.00 19.66 -19.55
C VAL A 76 -14.10 18.79 -20.41
N LYS A 77 -13.33 19.37 -21.33
CA LYS A 77 -12.19 18.69 -21.97
C LYS A 77 -11.25 18.24 -20.84
N LYS A 78 -11.43 17.03 -20.32
CA LYS A 78 -10.44 16.40 -19.45
C LYS A 78 -9.28 16.03 -20.35
N THR A 79 -8.26 16.88 -20.40
CA THR A 79 -6.97 16.42 -20.88
C THR A 79 -6.45 15.44 -19.83
N VAL A 80 -6.65 14.14 -20.07
CA VAL A 80 -6.06 13.08 -19.24
C VAL A 80 -4.59 13.03 -19.63
N TYR A 81 -3.76 13.70 -18.86
CA TYR A 81 -2.32 13.63 -19.02
C TYR A 81 -1.84 12.29 -18.42
N SER A 82 -1.32 11.42 -19.27
CA SER A 82 -0.66 10.20 -18.81
C SER A 82 0.62 10.55 -18.06
N GLN A 83 0.86 9.90 -16.93
CA GLN A 83 2.04 10.16 -16.12
C GLN A 83 3.34 9.87 -16.88
N GLY A 84 4.38 10.67 -16.60
CA GLY A 84 5.70 10.50 -17.23
C GLY A 84 5.83 11.06 -18.64
N LYS A 85 4.76 11.59 -19.26
CA LYS A 85 4.88 12.32 -20.54
C LYS A 85 5.38 13.74 -20.31
N ARG A 86 6.27 14.21 -21.19
CA ARG A 86 6.68 15.61 -21.26
C ARG A 86 5.50 16.48 -21.65
N ILE A 87 5.27 17.54 -20.89
CA ILE A 87 4.15 18.45 -21.12
C ILE A 87 4.70 19.86 -21.19
N LYS A 88 4.19 20.67 -22.12
CA LYS A 88 4.29 22.13 -22.00
C LYS A 88 3.44 22.53 -20.81
N MET A 89 4.08 22.78 -19.66
CA MET A 89 3.38 23.23 -18.47
C MET A 89 2.88 24.66 -18.70
N ASP A 90 1.61 24.80 -19.08
CA ASP A 90 0.94 26.11 -19.21
C ASP A 90 0.74 26.77 -17.83
N LEU A 91 0.88 26.01 -16.73
CA LEU A 91 0.81 26.46 -15.35
C LEU A 91 2.07 26.07 -14.59
N PRO A 92 2.57 26.91 -13.67
CA PRO A 92 3.75 26.59 -12.88
C PRO A 92 3.51 25.32 -12.05
N PRO A 93 4.51 24.43 -11.93
CA PRO A 93 4.34 23.18 -11.21
C PRO A 93 3.98 23.42 -9.73
N PRO A 94 3.26 22.48 -9.10
CA PRO A 94 2.84 22.62 -7.71
C PRO A 94 4.07 22.80 -6.80
N ARG A 95 3.96 23.73 -5.84
CA ARG A 95 5.01 23.95 -4.85
C ARG A 95 4.99 22.80 -3.84
N LEU A 96 6.01 21.95 -3.89
CA LEU A 96 6.19 20.83 -2.97
C LEU A 96 7.26 21.18 -1.93
N TYR A 97 6.98 20.82 -0.67
CA TYR A 97 7.89 21.02 0.45
C TYR A 97 7.93 19.76 1.30
N VAL A 98 8.99 19.56 2.09
CA VAL A 98 9.00 18.54 3.15
C VAL A 98 8.17 19.05 4.34
N ASN A 99 7.24 18.25 4.85
CA ASN A 99 6.26 18.68 5.84
C ASN A 99 6.79 18.61 7.29
N ALA A 100 7.65 17.65 7.61
CA ALA A 100 8.16 17.39 8.95
C ALA A 100 9.58 16.80 8.95
N GLY A 101 10.17 16.62 10.13
CA GLY A 101 11.50 16.04 10.32
C GLY A 101 12.67 17.01 10.14
N SER A 102 13.87 16.46 9.97
CA SER A 102 15.16 17.17 9.95
C SER A 102 15.29 18.21 8.82
N VAL A 103 14.59 18.02 7.70
CA VAL A 103 14.63 18.95 6.55
C VAL A 103 13.26 19.59 6.27
N LYS A 104 12.42 19.71 7.30
CA LYS A 104 11.13 20.39 7.24
C LYS A 104 11.23 21.77 6.56
N GLY A 105 10.30 22.05 5.66
CA GLY A 105 10.23 23.31 4.92
C GLY A 105 11.15 23.41 3.71
N ARG A 106 12.05 22.43 3.47
CA ARG A 106 12.82 22.40 2.22
C ARG A 106 11.89 22.19 1.04
N ARG A 107 12.12 22.99 -0.01
CA ARG A 107 11.39 22.90 -1.27
C ARG A 107 11.92 21.74 -2.12
N LEU A 108 11.00 20.94 -2.64
CA LEU A 108 11.28 19.87 -3.59
C LEU A 108 11.04 20.36 -5.02
N LEU A 109 11.84 19.86 -5.94
CA LEU A 109 11.66 20.04 -7.37
C LEU A 109 10.60 19.10 -7.93
N ASN A 110 10.04 19.53 -9.05
CA ASN A 110 9.16 18.71 -9.87
C ASN A 110 9.91 18.31 -11.15
N PRO A 111 9.70 17.09 -11.65
CA PRO A 111 10.27 16.68 -12.92
C PRO A 111 9.63 17.45 -14.09
N PRO A 112 10.29 17.53 -15.24
CA PRO A 112 9.76 18.15 -16.46
C PRO A 112 8.67 17.30 -17.16
N VAL A 113 8.09 16.35 -16.45
CA VAL A 113 6.99 15.50 -16.89
C VAL A 113 5.79 15.67 -15.99
N TYR A 114 4.61 15.39 -16.50
CA TYR A 114 3.43 15.42 -15.65
C TYR A 114 3.45 14.26 -14.67
N ILE A 115 3.34 14.63 -13.41
CA ILE A 115 3.10 13.71 -12.31
C ILE A 115 1.98 14.27 -11.46
N ARG A 116 1.23 13.37 -10.83
CA ARG A 116 0.31 13.76 -9.77
C ARG A 116 0.96 13.45 -8.43
N PRO A 117 1.57 14.44 -7.75
CA PRO A 117 2.15 14.19 -6.43
C PRO A 117 1.07 13.89 -5.39
N MET A 118 1.41 13.06 -4.41
CA MET A 118 0.59 12.89 -3.21
C MET A 118 0.37 14.26 -2.55
N MET A 119 -0.90 14.60 -2.28
CA MET A 119 -1.24 15.90 -1.69
C MET A 119 -0.56 16.07 -0.31
N SER A 120 0.00 17.24 -0.01
CA SER A 120 0.70 17.48 1.26
C SER A 120 -0.12 17.12 2.49
N LYS A 121 -1.44 17.36 2.47
CA LYS A 121 -2.36 16.97 3.57
C LYS A 121 -2.47 15.45 3.73
N VAL A 122 -2.52 14.71 2.62
CA VAL A 122 -2.56 13.24 2.61
C VAL A 122 -1.24 12.68 3.11
N ARG A 123 -0.12 13.20 2.60
CA ARG A 123 1.22 12.81 3.05
C ARG A 123 1.43 13.10 4.53
N SER A 124 1.05 14.28 5.03
CA SER A 124 1.11 14.56 6.47
C SER A 124 0.28 13.56 7.29
N ALA A 125 -0.93 13.24 6.85
CA ALA A 125 -1.77 12.27 7.55
C ALA A 125 -1.19 10.85 7.53
N LEU A 126 -0.57 10.44 6.41
CA LEU A 126 0.18 9.18 6.31
C LEU A 126 1.27 9.10 7.38
N PHE A 127 2.15 10.11 7.44
CA PHE A 127 3.26 10.11 8.39
C PHE A 127 2.83 10.24 9.85
N CYS A 128 1.69 10.89 10.14
CA CYS A 128 1.09 10.82 11.47
C CYS A 128 0.70 9.38 11.85
N MET A 129 0.10 8.62 10.93
CA MET A 129 -0.26 7.21 11.19
C MET A 129 0.98 6.32 11.33
N LEU A 130 2.01 6.52 10.49
CA LEU A 130 3.26 5.76 10.57
C LEU A 130 4.03 6.04 11.87
N THR A 131 4.00 7.28 12.34
CA THR A 131 4.57 7.66 13.65
C THR A 131 3.84 6.95 14.80
N ASP A 132 2.50 6.93 14.79
CA ASP A 132 1.68 6.24 15.80
C ASP A 132 1.97 4.72 15.83
N MET A 133 2.20 4.12 14.65
CA MET A 133 2.61 2.72 14.51
C MET A 133 4.10 2.45 14.85
N LYS A 134 4.87 3.49 15.20
CA LYS A 134 6.32 3.39 15.52
C LYS A 134 7.18 2.82 14.39
N LEU A 135 6.85 3.19 13.15
CA LEU A 135 7.49 2.69 11.92
C LEU A 135 8.58 3.62 11.34
N LEU A 136 8.89 4.74 12.00
CA LEU A 136 9.87 5.71 11.51
C LEU A 136 11.15 5.64 12.35
N ARG A 137 12.06 4.71 12.00
CA ARG A 137 13.25 4.39 12.80
C ARG A 137 14.55 4.41 11.99
N PRO A 138 15.70 4.74 12.60
CA PRO A 138 16.99 4.81 11.91
C PRO A 138 17.44 3.50 11.26
N GLU A 139 17.03 2.36 11.81
CA GLU A 139 17.36 1.03 11.28
C GLU A 139 16.44 0.59 10.13
N TYR A 140 15.36 1.34 9.83
CA TYR A 140 14.37 0.97 8.83
C TYR A 140 14.76 1.43 7.43
N ARG A 141 14.26 0.68 6.45
CA ARG A 141 14.38 0.95 5.02
C ARG A 141 12.99 1.17 4.44
N ILE A 142 12.87 2.22 3.63
CA ILE A 142 11.67 2.48 2.83
C ILE A 142 11.92 2.16 1.35
N LEU A 143 10.94 1.52 0.71
CA LEU A 143 10.86 1.38 -0.74
C LEU A 143 9.70 2.23 -1.26
N ASP A 144 10.00 3.25 -2.05
CA ASP A 144 9.03 4.17 -2.65
C ASP A 144 8.87 3.85 -4.14
N ILE A 145 7.81 3.11 -4.46
CA ILE A 145 7.48 2.68 -5.82
C ILE A 145 6.53 3.71 -6.44
N PHE A 146 6.82 4.10 -7.68
CA PHE A 146 6.21 5.26 -8.36
C PHE A 146 6.63 6.57 -7.70
N ALA A 147 7.93 6.70 -7.43
CA ALA A 147 8.48 7.77 -6.61
C ALA A 147 8.14 9.19 -7.12
N GLY A 148 8.05 9.39 -8.45
CA GLY A 148 7.78 10.69 -9.06
C GLY A 148 8.80 11.75 -8.65
N THR A 149 8.43 12.62 -7.70
CA THR A 149 9.35 13.62 -7.11
C THR A 149 10.27 13.07 -6.02
N GLY A 150 10.00 11.87 -5.50
CA GLY A 150 10.60 11.33 -4.28
C GLY A 150 9.99 11.91 -3.00
N ALA A 151 8.86 12.61 -3.12
CA ALA A 151 8.21 13.34 -2.03
C ALA A 151 7.89 12.47 -0.81
N VAL A 152 7.54 11.19 -0.99
CA VAL A 152 7.17 10.30 0.11
C VAL A 152 8.41 9.70 0.77
N GLY A 153 9.34 9.12 0.00
CA GLY A 153 10.59 8.60 0.56
C GLY A 153 11.48 9.66 1.22
N ILE A 154 11.55 10.89 0.69
CA ILE A 154 12.31 11.98 1.34
C ILE A 154 11.66 12.41 2.65
N GLU A 155 10.34 12.41 2.73
CA GLU A 155 9.62 12.70 3.97
C GLU A 155 9.92 11.64 5.05
N ALA A 156 10.06 10.38 4.64
CA ALA A 156 10.48 9.29 5.53
C ALA A 156 11.91 9.46 6.03
N LEU A 157 12.86 9.77 5.14
CA LEU A 157 14.25 10.08 5.51
C LEU A 157 14.34 11.26 6.49
N SER A 158 13.53 12.30 6.24
CA SER A 158 13.43 13.47 7.10
C SER A 158 12.95 13.10 8.51
N GLN A 159 12.04 12.13 8.63
CA GLN A 159 11.47 11.65 9.90
C GLN A 159 12.18 10.42 10.47
N ASN A 160 13.50 10.31 10.25
CA ASN A 160 14.41 9.32 10.84
C ASN A 160 14.45 7.92 10.21
N VAL A 161 13.80 7.65 9.07
CA VAL A 161 14.02 6.37 8.37
C VAL A 161 15.45 6.29 7.83
N GLY A 162 16.17 5.19 8.06
CA GLY A 162 17.59 5.04 7.75
C GLY A 162 17.95 5.20 6.28
N LYS A 163 17.33 4.39 5.43
CA LYS A 163 17.58 4.37 3.98
C LYS A 163 16.29 4.40 3.18
N ALA A 164 16.34 4.98 1.99
CA ALA A 164 15.24 4.99 1.04
C ALA A 164 15.69 4.49 -0.33
N VAL A 165 14.88 3.62 -0.93
CA VAL A 165 15.04 3.19 -2.31
C VAL A 165 13.84 3.71 -3.09
N PHE A 166 14.11 4.43 -4.17
CA PHE A 166 13.11 5.05 -5.03
C PHE A 166 13.08 4.33 -6.38
N VAL A 167 11.90 3.95 -6.84
CA VAL A 167 11.72 3.26 -8.12
C VAL A 167 10.70 4.02 -8.95
N ASP A 168 11.09 4.40 -10.15
CA ASP A 168 10.21 5.05 -11.12
C ASP A 168 10.63 4.66 -12.55
N SER A 169 9.67 4.52 -13.46
CA SER A 169 9.98 4.15 -14.85
C SER A 169 10.44 5.36 -15.68
N SER A 170 10.19 6.58 -15.21
CA SER A 170 10.63 7.80 -15.87
C SER A 170 12.04 8.20 -15.45
N ALA A 171 12.93 8.34 -16.42
CA ALA A 171 14.28 8.86 -16.21
C ALA A 171 14.26 10.30 -15.67
N ASP A 172 13.32 11.13 -16.14
CA ASP A 172 13.12 12.50 -15.68
C ASP A 172 12.71 12.54 -14.18
N CYS A 173 11.83 11.62 -13.74
CA CYS A 173 11.50 11.44 -12.32
C CYS A 173 12.73 11.01 -11.51
N CYS A 174 13.45 9.97 -11.96
CA CYS A 174 14.63 9.47 -11.26
C CYS A 174 15.74 10.53 -11.13
N ALA A 175 15.98 11.32 -12.18
CA ALA A 175 16.92 12.44 -12.12
C ALA A 175 16.49 13.50 -11.08
N THR A 176 15.19 13.83 -11.06
CA THR A 176 14.62 14.77 -10.09
C THR A 176 14.72 14.26 -8.66
N VAL A 177 14.52 12.95 -8.43
CA VAL A 177 14.71 12.32 -7.11
C VAL A 177 16.15 12.50 -6.65
N ARG A 178 17.15 12.23 -7.50
CA ARG A 178 18.57 12.39 -7.14
C ARG A 178 18.90 13.84 -6.78
N GLU A 179 18.43 14.81 -7.57
CA GLU A 179 18.64 16.23 -7.25
C GLU A 179 17.94 16.62 -5.94
N ASN A 180 16.73 16.11 -5.69
CA ASN A 180 16.02 16.36 -4.43
C ASN A 180 16.73 15.73 -3.22
N LEU A 181 17.36 14.56 -3.38
CA LEU A 181 18.19 13.93 -2.35
C LEU A 181 19.42 14.79 -2.02
N GLU A 182 20.11 15.31 -3.03
CA GLU A 182 21.24 16.23 -2.84
C GLU A 182 20.81 17.51 -2.10
N ARG A 183 19.71 18.14 -2.54
CA ARG A 183 19.14 19.34 -1.91
C ARG A 183 18.74 19.11 -0.45
N CYS A 184 18.30 17.89 -0.13
CA CYS A 184 17.93 17.49 1.22
C CYS A 184 19.10 16.91 2.03
N ARG A 185 20.30 16.76 1.44
CA ARG A 185 21.48 16.14 2.06
C ARG A 185 21.23 14.68 2.49
N PHE A 186 20.61 13.91 1.60
CA PHE A 186 20.33 12.49 1.78
C PHE A 186 20.92 11.60 0.68
N SER A 187 21.88 12.10 -0.11
CA SER A 187 22.51 11.34 -1.20
C SER A 187 23.23 10.06 -0.72
N ASP A 188 23.63 10.02 0.55
CA ASP A 188 24.25 8.85 1.21
C ASP A 188 23.24 7.82 1.72
N ARG A 189 21.95 8.19 1.74
CA ARG A 189 20.86 7.40 2.33
C ARG A 189 19.76 7.05 1.32
N GLY A 190 19.83 7.58 0.11
CA GLY A 190 18.80 7.44 -0.91
C GLY A 190 19.35 6.94 -2.24
N ASP A 191 18.80 5.84 -2.74
CA ASP A 191 19.13 5.29 -4.07
C ASP A 191 17.91 5.37 -4.99
N ALA A 192 18.09 5.86 -6.21
CA ALA A 192 17.02 5.97 -7.21
C ALA A 192 17.31 5.07 -8.42
N PHE A 193 16.37 4.18 -8.74
CA PHE A 193 16.44 3.23 -9.85
C PHE A 193 15.39 3.54 -10.91
N CYS A 194 15.85 3.72 -12.14
CA CYS A 194 14.99 3.90 -13.31
C CYS A 194 14.56 2.52 -13.83
N SER A 195 13.40 2.04 -13.40
CA SER A 195 12.87 0.72 -13.74
C SER A 195 11.35 0.70 -13.62
N THR A 196 10.69 -0.25 -14.28
CA THR A 196 9.30 -0.55 -13.96
C THR A 196 9.23 -1.22 -12.59
N TYR A 197 8.09 -1.11 -11.90
CA TYR A 197 7.97 -1.74 -10.59
C TYR A 197 7.98 -3.25 -10.70
N GLU A 198 7.45 -3.83 -11.78
CA GLU A 198 7.46 -5.26 -12.03
C GLU A 198 8.90 -5.78 -12.08
N ASP A 199 9.74 -5.18 -12.94
CA ASP A 199 11.13 -5.64 -13.10
C ASP A 199 11.94 -5.45 -11.81
N PHE A 200 11.71 -4.35 -11.09
CA PHE A 200 12.39 -4.12 -9.82
C PHE A 200 11.99 -5.12 -8.73
N VAL A 201 10.69 -5.41 -8.60
CA VAL A 201 10.16 -6.27 -7.54
C VAL A 201 10.45 -7.75 -7.83
N GLU A 202 10.44 -8.16 -9.10
CA GLU A 202 10.74 -9.53 -9.52
C GLU A 202 12.25 -9.82 -9.57
N ASN A 203 13.07 -8.81 -9.92
CA ASN A 203 14.51 -8.99 -10.12
C ASN A 203 15.37 -8.03 -9.26
N PRO A 204 15.17 -7.97 -7.92
CA PRO A 204 15.87 -7.00 -7.07
C PRO A 204 17.40 -7.18 -7.06
N SER A 205 17.89 -8.39 -7.32
CA SER A 205 19.32 -8.70 -7.45
C SER A 205 20.00 -7.94 -8.59
N ARG A 206 19.29 -7.66 -9.69
CA ARG A 206 19.81 -6.84 -10.82
C ARG A 206 20.14 -5.41 -10.37
N PHE A 207 19.44 -4.92 -9.35
CA PHE A 207 19.60 -3.59 -8.77
C PHE A 207 20.48 -3.61 -7.52
N GLN A 208 21.11 -4.74 -7.20
CA GLN A 208 21.91 -4.94 -5.99
C GLN A 208 21.12 -4.66 -4.69
N VAL A 209 19.79 -4.81 -4.76
CA VAL A 209 18.91 -4.65 -3.61
C VAL A 209 18.66 -6.03 -3.01
N GLN A 210 19.00 -6.17 -1.73
CA GLN A 210 18.80 -7.40 -0.97
C GLN A 210 18.02 -7.11 0.31
N GLY A 211 17.43 -8.16 0.87
CA GLY A 211 16.65 -8.10 2.11
C GLY A 211 15.29 -7.41 1.96
N THR A 212 14.61 -7.29 3.09
CA THR A 212 13.27 -6.72 3.17
C THR A 212 13.30 -5.23 3.43
N PHE A 213 12.16 -4.57 3.17
CA PHE A 213 11.87 -3.20 3.55
C PHE A 213 10.80 -3.19 4.63
N GLU A 214 11.01 -2.39 5.67
CA GLU A 214 10.03 -2.24 6.75
C GLU A 214 8.83 -1.40 6.31
N LEU A 215 9.03 -0.51 5.34
CA LEU A 215 7.98 0.31 4.76
C LEU A 215 8.04 0.28 3.23
N VAL A 216 6.93 -0.04 2.59
CA VAL A 216 6.76 0.03 1.13
C VAL A 216 5.64 1.00 0.82
N THR A 217 5.90 2.03 0.03
CA THR A 217 4.89 3.00 -0.41
C THR A 217 4.62 2.83 -1.90
N LEU A 218 3.35 2.75 -2.26
CA LEU A 218 2.85 2.61 -3.62
C LEU A 218 2.00 3.84 -3.93
N THR A 219 2.49 4.71 -4.81
CA THR A 219 1.75 5.89 -5.31
C THR A 219 1.49 5.79 -6.81
N PRO A 220 0.77 4.75 -7.27
CA PRO A 220 0.61 4.49 -8.69
C PRO A 220 -0.14 5.60 -9.42
N PRO A 221 0.14 5.81 -10.72
CA PRO A 221 -0.67 6.66 -11.58
C PRO A 221 -2.07 6.02 -11.74
N TYR A 222 -3.03 6.55 -10.98
CA TYR A 222 -4.36 5.98 -10.73
C TYR A 222 -4.97 5.11 -11.84
N GLU A 223 -5.19 5.69 -13.03
CA GLU A 223 -5.97 5.06 -14.10
C GLU A 223 -5.10 4.19 -15.03
N GLU A 224 -3.79 4.16 -14.81
CA GLU A 224 -2.80 3.52 -15.69
C GLU A 224 -2.29 2.19 -15.13
N ILE A 225 -2.78 1.75 -13.96
CA ILE A 225 -2.31 0.55 -13.27
C ILE A 225 -3.45 -0.38 -12.86
N ASP A 226 -3.20 -1.68 -13.00
CA ASP A 226 -4.01 -2.73 -12.40
C ASP A 226 -3.58 -2.97 -10.95
N TYR A 227 -4.40 -2.53 -10.01
CA TYR A 227 -4.14 -2.69 -8.57
C TYR A 227 -4.17 -4.15 -8.12
N ASN A 228 -4.86 -5.05 -8.83
CA ASN A 228 -4.83 -6.47 -8.49
C ASN A 228 -3.44 -7.03 -8.73
N THR A 229 -2.91 -6.78 -9.91
CA THR A 229 -1.57 -7.19 -10.31
C THR A 229 -0.51 -6.53 -9.44
N LEU A 230 -0.60 -5.21 -9.22
CA LEU A 230 0.33 -4.50 -8.35
C LEU A 230 0.37 -5.10 -6.93
N MET A 231 -0.80 -5.27 -6.30
CA MET A 231 -0.85 -5.76 -4.93
C MET A 231 -0.47 -7.24 -4.83
N SER A 232 -0.79 -8.06 -5.83
CA SER A 232 -0.38 -9.47 -5.85
C SER A 232 1.14 -9.60 -6.02
N THR A 233 1.75 -8.86 -6.95
CA THR A 233 3.21 -8.83 -7.14
C THR A 233 3.94 -8.39 -5.88
N ILE A 234 3.45 -7.37 -5.17
CA ILE A 234 4.03 -6.96 -3.89
C ILE A 234 3.83 -8.05 -2.83
N ALA A 235 2.64 -8.64 -2.74
CA ALA A 235 2.36 -9.70 -1.78
C ALA A 235 3.11 -11.01 -2.05
N THR A 236 3.61 -11.30 -3.25
CA THR A 236 4.53 -12.44 -3.50
C THR A 236 6.00 -12.08 -3.36
N SER A 237 6.35 -10.79 -3.38
CA SER A 237 7.73 -10.33 -3.33
C SER A 237 8.51 -10.82 -2.10
N ASN A 238 9.81 -11.04 -2.29
CA ASN A 238 10.78 -11.25 -1.22
C ASN A 238 11.30 -9.92 -0.61
N LEU A 239 10.90 -8.77 -1.15
CA LEU A 239 11.23 -7.44 -0.63
C LEU A 239 10.42 -7.05 0.60
N ILE A 240 9.42 -7.84 0.97
CA ILE A 240 8.62 -7.65 2.19
C ILE A 240 8.69 -8.89 3.07
N GLY A 241 8.77 -8.70 4.39
CA GLY A 241 8.86 -9.78 5.38
C GLY A 241 7.92 -9.54 6.56
N PRO A 242 7.90 -10.44 7.56
CA PRO A 242 7.10 -10.24 8.77
C PRO A 242 7.39 -8.88 9.41
N GLY A 243 6.33 -8.11 9.67
CA GLY A 243 6.44 -6.75 10.23
C GLY A 243 6.61 -5.63 9.21
N SER A 244 6.86 -5.94 7.93
CA SER A 244 6.80 -4.94 6.85
C SER A 244 5.39 -4.35 6.74
N VAL A 245 5.34 -3.06 6.39
CA VAL A 245 4.10 -2.33 6.16
C VAL A 245 4.04 -1.83 4.73
N VAL A 246 2.94 -2.14 4.04
CA VAL A 246 2.67 -1.71 2.67
C VAL A 246 1.59 -0.63 2.70
N VAL A 247 1.90 0.53 2.14
CA VAL A 247 0.98 1.66 2.00
C VAL A 247 0.64 1.79 0.52
N VAL A 248 -0.65 1.84 0.19
CA VAL A 248 -1.13 2.06 -1.17
C VAL A 248 -2.05 3.28 -1.23
N GLU A 249 -1.71 4.21 -2.12
CA GLU A 249 -2.61 5.30 -2.53
C GLU A 249 -3.47 4.82 -3.69
N TYR A 250 -4.79 4.96 -3.59
CA TYR A 250 -5.70 4.56 -4.65
C TYR A 250 -6.93 5.50 -4.78
N PRO A 251 -7.57 5.58 -5.97
CA PRO A 251 -8.77 6.38 -6.16
C PRO A 251 -9.97 5.78 -5.44
N ILE A 252 -10.84 6.64 -4.90
CA ILE A 252 -12.13 6.21 -4.32
C ILE A 252 -12.99 5.41 -5.29
N GLU A 253 -12.85 5.65 -6.60
CA GLU A 253 -13.57 4.94 -7.64
C GLU A 253 -13.27 3.44 -7.71
N LEU A 254 -12.10 3.01 -7.21
CA LEU A 254 -11.76 1.59 -7.09
C LEU A 254 -12.62 0.88 -6.03
N GLY A 255 -13.31 1.65 -5.18
CA GLY A 255 -14.09 1.12 -4.06
C GLY A 255 -13.21 0.92 -2.83
N VAL A 256 -13.38 -0.21 -2.16
CA VAL A 256 -12.59 -0.55 -0.97
C VAL A 256 -11.72 -1.75 -1.31
N MET A 257 -10.42 -1.65 -1.03
CA MET A 257 -9.48 -2.75 -1.22
C MET A 257 -9.81 -3.92 -0.28
N PRO A 258 -9.49 -5.18 -0.65
CA PRO A 258 -9.76 -6.32 0.22
C PRO A 258 -9.03 -6.21 1.57
N PRO A 259 -9.64 -6.61 2.70
CA PRO A 259 -9.00 -6.59 4.01
C PRO A 259 -7.82 -7.57 4.13
N VAL A 260 -7.79 -8.60 3.29
CA VAL A 260 -6.71 -9.59 3.22
C VAL A 260 -6.38 -9.84 1.75
N ILE A 261 -5.09 -9.84 1.42
CA ILE A 261 -4.59 -10.09 0.06
C ILE A 261 -3.57 -11.23 0.14
N MET A 262 -3.87 -12.32 -0.60
CA MET A 262 -3.06 -13.56 -0.68
C MET A 262 -2.61 -14.11 0.68
N ASP A 263 -3.47 -14.02 1.70
CA ASP A 263 -3.23 -14.46 3.09
C ASP A 263 -1.96 -13.90 3.75
N ARG A 264 -1.31 -12.92 3.12
CA ARG A 264 -0.02 -12.37 3.56
C ARG A 264 -0.15 -10.92 3.98
N LEU A 265 -0.91 -10.11 3.24
CA LEU A 265 -1.18 -8.71 3.57
C LEU A 265 -2.50 -8.60 4.31
N VAL A 266 -2.46 -8.04 5.52
CA VAL A 266 -3.63 -7.82 6.38
C VAL A 266 -3.85 -6.32 6.58
N GLY A 267 -5.08 -5.87 6.34
CA GLY A 267 -5.47 -4.46 6.43
C GLY A 267 -5.34 -3.90 7.86
N LEU A 268 -4.55 -2.85 8.01
CA LEU A 268 -4.32 -2.12 9.25
C LEU A 268 -5.12 -0.82 9.32
N ARG A 269 -5.17 -0.05 8.23
CA ARG A 269 -5.93 1.21 8.16
C ARG A 269 -6.43 1.46 6.75
N ASN A 270 -7.60 2.07 6.63
CA ASN A 270 -8.13 2.50 5.34
C ASN A 270 -8.81 3.87 5.48
N ARG A 271 -8.13 4.92 5.00
CA ARG A 271 -8.53 6.32 5.24
C ARG A 271 -8.74 7.09 3.96
N ARG A 272 -9.94 7.67 3.84
CA ARG A 272 -10.33 8.51 2.72
C ARG A 272 -9.97 9.98 2.96
N TYR A 273 -9.35 10.58 1.95
CA TYR A 273 -9.03 12.01 1.86
C TYR A 273 -9.53 12.56 0.52
N GLY A 274 -10.78 13.06 0.51
CA GLY A 274 -11.42 13.56 -0.71
C GLY A 274 -11.67 12.44 -1.73
N ARG A 275 -10.88 12.45 -2.82
CA ARG A 275 -10.88 11.42 -3.90
C ARG A 275 -9.77 10.38 -3.75
N THR A 276 -8.82 10.62 -2.84
CA THR A 276 -7.72 9.71 -2.52
C THR A 276 -8.13 8.82 -1.35
N VAL A 277 -7.71 7.57 -1.38
CA VAL A 277 -7.79 6.64 -0.26
C VAL A 277 -6.39 6.09 0.02
N LEU A 278 -6.02 6.03 1.30
CA LEU A 278 -4.79 5.39 1.78
C LEU A 278 -5.16 4.06 2.43
N GLY A 279 -4.74 2.95 1.81
CA GLY A 279 -4.76 1.63 2.41
C GLY A 279 -3.40 1.32 3.05
N ILE A 280 -3.39 0.86 4.29
CA ILE A 280 -2.19 0.41 5.00
C ILE A 280 -2.37 -1.06 5.34
N TYR A 281 -1.41 -1.89 4.95
CA TYR A 281 -1.38 -3.32 5.15
C TYR A 281 -0.13 -3.73 5.92
N GLY A 282 -0.25 -4.70 6.82
CA GLY A 282 0.89 -5.36 7.46
C GLY A 282 1.13 -6.72 6.82
N VAL A 283 2.39 -7.14 6.79
CA VAL A 283 2.80 -8.49 6.39
C VAL A 283 2.85 -9.36 7.65
N ASP A 284 2.10 -10.47 7.63
CA ASP A 284 1.97 -11.49 8.69
C ASP A 284 1.03 -11.14 9.88
N PRO A 285 0.05 -12.00 10.21
CA PRO A 285 -0.85 -11.88 11.37
C PRO A 285 -0.18 -11.97 12.76
N GLN A 286 1.10 -12.33 12.88
CA GLN A 286 1.84 -12.24 14.16
C GLN A 286 2.46 -10.86 14.42
N SER A 287 2.32 -9.93 13.47
CA SER A 287 2.78 -8.56 13.62
C SER A 287 2.17 -7.91 14.88
N PRO A 288 2.95 -7.15 15.67
CA PRO A 288 2.41 -6.41 16.81
C PRO A 288 1.46 -5.28 16.39
N LEU A 289 1.27 -5.05 15.09
CA LEU A 289 0.38 -4.04 14.55
C LEU A 289 -1.07 -4.51 14.64
N ASP A 290 -1.92 -3.69 15.27
CA ASP A 290 -3.35 -3.96 15.48
C ASP A 290 -4.12 -3.92 14.14
N PRO A 291 -4.58 -5.08 13.62
CA PRO A 291 -5.31 -5.14 12.36
C PRO A 291 -6.70 -4.53 12.52
N ARG A 292 -7.16 -3.79 11.51
CA ARG A 292 -8.49 -3.17 11.48
C ARG A 292 -9.23 -3.50 10.20
N PRO A 293 -9.58 -4.79 10.00
CA PRO A 293 -10.28 -5.23 8.80
C PRO A 293 -11.62 -4.50 8.61
N GLU A 294 -12.24 -4.00 9.67
CA GLU A 294 -13.47 -3.20 9.61
C GLU A 294 -13.31 -1.87 8.85
N GLU A 295 -12.09 -1.30 8.77
CA GLU A 295 -11.86 -0.10 7.94
C GLU A 295 -11.92 -0.43 6.44
N PHE A 296 -11.75 -1.71 6.08
CA PHE A 296 -11.82 -2.23 4.72
C PHE A 296 -13.20 -2.84 4.39
N GLU A 297 -14.19 -2.65 5.27
CA GLU A 297 -15.58 -2.96 4.94
C GLU A 297 -16.30 -1.71 4.40
N PRO A 298 -17.14 -1.85 3.35
CA PRO A 298 -17.94 -0.74 2.88
C PRO A 298 -18.92 -0.31 3.98
N LYS A 299 -18.73 0.90 4.53
CA LYS A 299 -19.57 1.44 5.61
C LYS A 299 -21.05 1.42 5.24
N LYS A 300 -21.84 0.55 5.90
CA LYS A 300 -23.30 0.48 5.77
C LYS A 300 -23.92 1.88 5.95
N GLY A 301 -24.76 2.30 5.01
CA GLY A 301 -25.49 3.57 5.07
C GLY A 301 -24.83 4.78 4.39
N THR A 302 -23.64 4.63 3.78
CA THR A 302 -23.06 5.73 2.99
C THR A 302 -23.69 5.81 1.59
N LYS A 303 -23.86 7.03 1.05
CA LYS A 303 -24.47 7.28 -0.28
C LYS A 303 -23.82 6.49 -1.44
N LEU A 304 -22.58 6.02 -1.28
CA LEU A 304 -21.89 5.16 -2.26
C LEU A 304 -22.44 3.72 -2.27
N ASN A 305 -22.79 3.15 -1.11
CA ASN A 305 -23.29 1.78 -1.03
C ASN A 305 -24.61 1.63 -1.79
N LYS A 306 -25.53 2.59 -1.66
CA LYS A 306 -26.78 2.61 -2.46
C LYS A 306 -26.55 2.52 -3.97
N ARG A 307 -25.40 2.99 -4.48
CA ARG A 307 -25.05 2.93 -5.90
C ARG A 307 -24.32 1.64 -6.27
N ALA A 308 -23.38 1.17 -5.45
CA ALA A 308 -22.71 -0.11 -5.68
C ALA A 308 -23.69 -1.29 -5.58
N ASP A 309 -24.62 -1.23 -4.62
CA ASP A 309 -25.70 -2.20 -4.46
C ASP A 309 -26.67 -2.15 -5.66
N ALA A 310 -26.99 -0.95 -6.19
CA ALA A 310 -27.83 -0.81 -7.39
C ALA A 310 -27.15 -1.31 -8.68
N VAL A 311 -25.82 -1.21 -8.79
CA VAL A 311 -25.07 -1.75 -9.94
C VAL A 311 -25.00 -3.27 -9.87
N ARG A 312 -24.75 -3.85 -8.69
CA ARG A 312 -24.77 -5.31 -8.49
C ARG A 312 -26.15 -5.92 -8.76
N MET A 313 -27.21 -5.25 -8.29
CA MET A 313 -28.59 -5.68 -8.56
C MET A 313 -28.97 -5.64 -10.04
N ALA A 314 -28.34 -4.77 -10.84
CA ALA A 314 -28.60 -4.68 -12.28
C ALA A 314 -27.87 -5.79 -13.06
N GLU A 315 -26.66 -6.18 -12.62
CA GLU A 315 -25.86 -7.24 -13.24
C GLU A 315 -26.38 -8.66 -12.91
N GLU A 316 -27.05 -8.86 -11.78
CA GLU A 316 -27.69 -10.14 -11.42
C GLU A 316 -29.03 -10.39 -12.14
N THR A 317 -29.58 -9.36 -12.80
CA THR A 317 -30.86 -9.42 -13.54
C THR A 317 -30.71 -9.45 -15.07
N SER A 318 -29.49 -9.57 -15.60
CA SER A 318 -29.19 -9.74 -17.03
C SER A 318 -28.58 -11.11 -17.29
#